data_AF-A0A2J6RUM6-F1
#
_entry.id   AF-A0A2J6RUM6-F1
#
_cell.length_a   1.000
_cell.length_b   1.000
_cell.length_c   1.000
_cell.angle_alpha   90.00
_cell.angle_beta   90.00
_cell.angle_gamma   90.00
#
_symmetry.space_group_name_H-M   'P 1'
#
loop_
_entity.id
_entity.type
_entity.pdbx_description
1 polymer ?
#
loop_
_entity_poly.entity_id
_entity_poly.type
_entity_poly.pdbx_seq_one_letter_code
_entity_poly.pdbx_strand_id
1 'polypeptide(L)'
;MSQLYAETTFVCLSYWLAEAFSDKGRSSFRYQYSVPLAIHGADMPGYFGPAAVTQGPDFEYAFMKIWGNFTTQDNPSIIAAIANGASSNNCQQTNPASTWPPFNIYAPYQINLNETGGVPFSTPFGYENVTEYEGPGSRNDFTLVSAYTWEGGRGFRCDFWRSIAVTVPE
;
A
#
# COMPACT_ATOMS: atom_id res chain seq x y z
N MET A 1 -10.51 -3.16 12.69
CA MET A 1 -11.56 -2.55 11.84
C MET A 1 -12.18 -3.66 11.00
N SER A 2 -13.51 -3.71 10.85
CA SER A 2 -14.15 -4.76 10.03
C SER A 2 -13.90 -4.50 8.54
N GLN A 3 -13.74 -5.57 7.76
CA GLN A 3 -13.53 -5.49 6.30
C GLN A 3 -14.68 -4.73 5.61
N LEU A 4 -15.92 -4.92 6.08
CA LEU A 4 -17.11 -4.26 5.56
C LEU A 4 -17.01 -2.74 5.68
N TYR A 5 -16.69 -2.24 6.89
CA TYR A 5 -16.56 -0.81 7.13
C TYR A 5 -15.42 -0.22 6.30
N ALA A 6 -14.27 -0.89 6.24
CA ALA A 6 -13.15 -0.42 5.43
C ALA A 6 -13.51 -0.33 3.94
N GLU A 7 -14.26 -1.30 3.42
CA GLU A 7 -14.69 -1.33 2.03
C GLU A 7 -15.66 -0.22 1.66
N THR A 8 -16.68 0.01 2.47
CA THR A 8 -17.68 1.04 2.19
C THR A 8 -17.16 2.46 2.38
N THR A 9 -16.17 2.67 3.27
CA THR A 9 -15.73 4.03 3.65
C THR A 9 -14.40 4.48 3.05
N PHE A 10 -13.49 3.56 2.73
CA PHE A 10 -12.15 3.94 2.27
C PHE A 10 -11.73 3.17 1.02
N VAL A 11 -11.77 1.84 1.09
CA VAL A 11 -11.14 0.99 0.09
C VAL A 11 -11.85 1.15 -1.24
N CYS A 12 -13.16 0.89 -1.36
CA CYS A 12 -13.81 0.95 -2.68
C CYS A 12 -13.91 2.36 -3.24
N LEU A 13 -14.13 3.36 -2.38
CA LEU A 13 -14.08 4.77 -2.77
C LEU A 13 -12.72 5.14 -3.38
N SER A 14 -11.62 4.66 -2.82
CA SER A 14 -10.29 4.90 -3.40
C SER A 14 -10.09 4.21 -4.76
N TYR A 15 -10.77 3.08 -5.05
CA TYR A 15 -10.70 2.42 -6.36
C TYR A 15 -11.39 3.29 -7.41
N TRP A 16 -12.59 3.75 -7.10
CA TRP A 16 -13.37 4.60 -8.01
C TRP A 16 -12.71 5.96 -8.22
N LEU A 17 -12.04 6.50 -7.20
CA LEU A 17 -11.24 7.71 -7.35
C LEU A 17 -10.06 7.48 -8.29
N ALA A 18 -9.30 6.39 -8.12
CA ALA A 18 -8.22 6.06 -9.04
C ALA A 18 -8.74 5.92 -10.48
N GLU A 19 -9.83 5.17 -10.69
CA GLU A 19 -10.51 5.04 -11.98
C GLU A 19 -10.88 6.41 -12.60
N ALA A 20 -11.55 7.29 -11.85
CA ALA A 20 -12.03 8.58 -12.32
C ALA A 20 -10.90 9.56 -12.74
N PHE A 21 -9.67 9.30 -12.28
CA PHE A 21 -8.48 10.11 -12.57
C PHE A 21 -7.45 9.37 -13.45
N SER A 22 -7.80 8.23 -14.03
CA SER A 22 -6.94 7.45 -14.93
C SER A 22 -7.20 7.69 -16.42
N ASP A 23 -8.03 8.67 -16.75
CA ASP A 23 -8.45 8.98 -18.12
C ASP A 23 -8.09 10.41 -18.55
N LYS A 24 -8.39 10.74 -19.82
CA LYS A 24 -8.27 12.11 -20.38
C LYS A 24 -6.86 12.72 -20.26
N GLY A 25 -5.84 11.89 -20.48
CA GLY A 25 -4.44 12.31 -20.42
C GLY A 25 -3.88 12.43 -18.99
N ARG A 26 -4.64 12.02 -17.97
CA ARG A 26 -4.18 11.94 -16.58
C ARG A 26 -3.71 10.52 -16.27
N SER A 27 -2.79 10.43 -15.33
CA SER A 27 -2.36 9.16 -14.76
C SER A 27 -2.76 9.12 -13.29
N SER A 28 -3.21 7.96 -12.82
CA SER A 28 -3.37 7.69 -11.40
C SER A 28 -2.45 6.53 -11.00
N PHE A 29 -2.08 6.47 -9.74
CA PHE A 29 -1.27 5.39 -9.18
C PHE A 29 -1.90 4.94 -7.88
N ARG A 30 -1.81 3.65 -7.60
CA ARG A 30 -2.46 3.04 -6.45
C ARG A 30 -1.47 2.19 -5.67
N TYR A 31 -1.50 2.30 -4.34
CA TYR A 31 -0.85 1.36 -3.44
C TYR A 31 -1.83 0.75 -2.44
N GLN A 32 -1.40 -0.35 -1.84
CA GLN A 32 -1.93 -0.90 -0.59
C GLN A 32 -0.80 -0.89 0.43
N TYR A 33 -1.06 -0.38 1.63
CA TYR A 33 -0.15 -0.50 2.76
C TYR A 33 -0.46 -1.77 3.53
N SER A 34 0.53 -2.64 3.74
CA SER A 34 0.32 -3.97 4.33
C SER A 34 1.34 -4.35 5.40
N VAL A 35 2.19 -3.43 5.85
CA VAL A 35 2.96 -3.65 7.09
C VAL A 35 1.96 -4.01 8.21
N PRO A 36 2.21 -5.07 9.00
CA PRO A 36 1.23 -5.67 9.90
C PRO A 36 0.44 -4.70 10.79
N LEU A 37 -0.73 -5.18 11.21
CA LEU A 37 -1.89 -4.41 11.70
C LEU A 37 -2.52 -3.44 10.70
N ALA A 38 -1.75 -2.72 9.88
CA ALA A 38 -2.22 -1.87 8.77
C ALA A 38 -3.52 -1.09 9.06
N ILE A 39 -3.66 -0.54 10.26
CA ILE A 39 -4.86 0.18 10.67
C ILE A 39 -4.94 1.53 9.95
N HIS A 40 -6.13 2.14 9.98
CA HIS A 40 -6.34 3.47 9.39
C HIS A 40 -5.32 4.48 9.94
N GLY A 41 -4.55 5.10 9.04
CA GLY A 41 -3.52 6.08 9.35
C GLY A 41 -2.16 5.49 9.76
N ALA A 42 -1.99 4.16 9.79
CA ALA A 42 -0.72 3.53 10.15
C ALA A 42 0.39 3.75 9.12
N ASP A 43 0.05 4.14 7.90
CA ASP A 43 0.96 4.49 6.81
C ASP A 43 1.57 5.89 6.97
N MET A 44 0.85 6.82 7.62
CA MET A 44 1.26 8.23 7.78
C MET A 44 2.68 8.42 8.33
N PRO A 45 3.12 7.71 9.39
CA PRO A 45 4.46 7.87 9.91
C PRO A 45 5.55 7.48 8.90
N GLY A 46 5.24 6.59 7.95
CA GLY A 46 6.20 6.10 6.95
C GLY A 46 6.58 7.14 5.90
N TYR A 47 5.78 8.20 5.70
CA TYR A 47 6.09 9.26 4.73
C TYR A 47 6.10 10.68 5.30
N PHE A 48 5.54 10.91 6.49
CA PHE A 48 5.71 12.18 7.22
C PHE A 48 6.76 12.13 8.32
N GLY A 49 7.08 10.94 8.83
CA GLY A 49 7.93 10.77 10.00
C GLY A 49 7.27 11.23 11.31
N PRO A 50 7.85 10.87 12.47
CA PRO A 50 8.88 9.84 12.62
C PRO A 50 8.32 8.43 12.37
N ALA A 51 9.13 7.50 11.84
CA ALA A 51 8.72 6.11 11.62
C ALA A 51 8.08 5.46 12.86
N ALA A 52 7.05 4.65 12.60
CA ALA A 52 6.55 3.71 13.60
C ALA A 52 7.59 2.61 13.89
N VAL A 53 7.53 1.99 15.06
CA VAL A 53 8.46 0.89 15.43
C VAL A 53 8.39 -0.31 14.47
N THR A 54 7.25 -0.48 13.81
CA THR A 54 6.99 -1.52 12.81
C THR A 54 7.46 -1.16 11.41
N GLN A 55 7.95 0.06 11.20
CA GLN A 55 8.43 0.55 9.92
C GLN A 55 9.96 0.60 9.91
N GLY A 56 10.59 -0.23 9.08
CA GLY A 56 12.04 -0.24 8.93
C GLY A 56 12.57 1.05 8.30
N PRO A 57 13.84 1.42 8.55
CA PRO A 57 14.42 2.65 7.99
C PRO A 57 14.51 2.63 6.46
N ASP A 58 14.70 1.45 5.85
CA ASP A 58 14.66 1.30 4.39
C ASP A 58 13.25 1.48 3.82
N PHE A 59 12.22 1.06 4.56
CA PHE A 59 10.83 1.24 4.17
C PHE A 59 10.44 2.72 4.22
N GLU A 60 10.75 3.40 5.32
CA GLU A 60 10.50 4.84 5.50
C GLU A 60 11.20 5.64 4.38
N TYR A 61 12.48 5.35 4.13
CA TYR A 61 13.22 6.03 3.06
C TYR A 61 12.60 5.79 1.69
N ALA A 62 12.21 4.55 1.37
CA ALA A 62 11.55 4.24 0.11
C ALA A 62 10.19 4.93 -0.02
N PHE A 63 9.38 4.94 1.04
CA PHE A 63 8.04 5.51 1.03
C PHE A 63 8.07 7.04 0.90
N MET A 64 8.97 7.72 1.60
CA MET A 64 9.22 9.16 1.42
C MET A 64 9.67 9.46 -0.02
N LYS A 65 10.53 8.63 -0.60
CA LYS A 65 11.00 8.80 -2.00
C LYS A 65 9.90 8.57 -3.03
N ILE A 66 8.99 7.62 -2.80
CA ILE A 66 7.79 7.39 -3.63
C ILE A 66 6.94 8.67 -3.70
N TRP A 67 6.58 9.23 -2.54
CA TRP A 67 5.78 10.46 -2.46
C TRP A 67 6.52 11.68 -3.03
N GLY A 68 7.81 11.80 -2.75
CA GLY A 68 8.66 12.87 -3.28
C GLY A 68 8.75 12.83 -4.81
N ASN A 69 8.94 11.65 -5.39
CA ASN A 69 8.97 11.49 -6.85
C ASN A 69 7.60 11.78 -7.47
N PHE A 70 6.50 11.27 -6.90
CA PHE A 70 5.16 11.59 -7.39
C PHE A 70 4.91 13.10 -7.41
N THR A 71 5.27 13.81 -6.34
CA THR A 71 5.05 15.25 -6.21
C THR A 71 5.90 16.08 -7.18
N THR A 72 7.13 15.64 -7.47
CA THR A 72 8.09 16.42 -8.27
C THR A 72 8.19 16.02 -9.73
N GLN A 73 7.70 14.83 -10.08
CA GLN A 73 7.91 14.20 -11.39
C GLN A 73 6.64 13.54 -11.96
N ASP A 74 5.49 13.68 -11.30
CA ASP A 74 4.22 13.03 -11.67
C ASP A 74 4.31 11.49 -11.79
N ASN A 75 5.34 10.87 -11.19
CA ASN A 75 5.61 9.44 -11.25
C ASN A 75 6.18 8.93 -9.91
N PRO A 76 5.52 7.97 -9.23
CA PRO A 76 5.95 7.47 -7.92
C PRO A 76 7.14 6.49 -7.98
N SER A 77 7.59 6.08 -9.18
CA SER A 77 8.61 5.05 -9.33
C SER A 77 9.94 5.46 -8.69
N ILE A 78 10.61 4.52 -8.02
CA ILE A 78 11.91 4.72 -7.35
C ILE A 78 12.94 3.69 -7.82
N ILE A 79 14.22 4.03 -7.85
CA ILE A 79 15.25 3.09 -8.33
C ILE A 79 15.30 1.81 -7.47
N ALA A 80 15.72 0.69 -8.07
CA ALA A 80 15.75 -0.62 -7.43
C ALA A 80 16.50 -0.61 -6.09
N ALA A 81 17.64 0.08 -6.04
CA ALA A 81 18.44 0.24 -4.83
C ALA A 81 17.64 0.78 -3.63
N ILE A 82 16.72 1.71 -3.87
CA ILE A 82 15.85 2.29 -2.85
C ILE A 82 14.67 1.37 -2.57
N ALA A 83 14.05 0.83 -3.63
CA ALA A 83 12.88 -0.03 -3.50
C ALA A 83 13.16 -1.29 -2.68
N ASN A 84 14.32 -1.92 -2.87
CA ASN A 84 14.73 -3.08 -2.10
C ASN A 84 15.32 -2.72 -0.73
N GLY A 85 15.80 -1.48 -0.54
CA GLY A 85 16.48 -1.03 0.68
C GLY A 85 17.97 -1.36 0.71
N ALA A 86 18.73 -0.56 1.46
CA ALA A 86 20.17 -0.72 1.64
C ALA A 86 20.53 -1.96 2.46
N SER A 87 19.64 -2.40 3.34
CA SER A 87 19.80 -3.63 4.11
C SER A 87 19.63 -4.89 3.27
N SER A 88 19.03 -4.81 2.07
CA SER A 88 18.79 -5.96 1.19
C SER A 88 20.05 -6.74 0.83
N ASN A 89 19.94 -8.07 0.77
CA ASN A 89 21.02 -8.93 0.28
C ASN A 89 21.34 -8.70 -1.21
N ASN A 90 20.39 -8.14 -1.97
CA ASN A 90 20.57 -7.74 -3.35
C ASN A 90 19.77 -6.46 -3.64
N CYS A 91 20.36 -5.29 -3.35
CA CYS A 91 19.68 -4.02 -3.53
C CYS A 91 19.39 -3.67 -5.00
N GLN A 92 20.09 -4.26 -5.97
CA GLN A 92 19.89 -3.99 -7.40
C GLN A 92 18.89 -4.94 -8.07
N GLN A 93 18.28 -5.85 -7.31
CA GLN A 93 17.27 -6.76 -7.83
C GLN A 93 16.09 -5.98 -8.44
N THR A 94 15.53 -6.46 -9.55
CA THR A 94 14.32 -5.86 -10.11
C THR A 94 13.21 -5.82 -9.06
N ASN A 95 12.64 -4.64 -8.86
CA ASN A 95 11.57 -4.40 -7.89
C ASN A 95 10.37 -3.73 -8.59
N PRO A 96 9.13 -4.18 -8.35
CA PRO A 96 7.93 -3.57 -8.90
C PRO A 96 7.79 -2.06 -8.71
N ALA A 97 8.24 -1.52 -7.57
CA ALA A 97 8.17 -0.09 -7.30
C ALA A 97 9.14 0.74 -8.18
N SER A 98 10.05 0.09 -8.93
CA SER A 98 10.92 0.75 -9.89
C SER A 98 10.31 1.01 -11.25
N THR A 99 9.22 0.32 -11.56
CA THR A 99 8.44 0.53 -12.78
C THR A 99 6.97 0.50 -12.41
N TRP A 100 6.55 1.45 -11.57
CA TRP A 100 5.20 1.51 -11.03
C TRP A 100 4.22 1.83 -12.16
N PRO A 101 3.35 0.90 -12.57
CA PRO A 101 2.43 1.16 -13.67
C PRO A 101 1.34 2.15 -13.25
N PRO A 102 0.91 3.06 -14.14
CA PRO A 102 -0.33 3.80 -13.93
C PRO A 102 -1.49 2.82 -13.72
N PHE A 103 -2.36 3.12 -12.77
CA PHE A 103 -3.58 2.37 -12.55
C PHE A 103 -4.55 2.60 -13.72
N ASN A 104 -5.24 1.52 -14.13
CA ASN A 104 -6.26 1.54 -15.16
C ASN A 104 -7.25 0.40 -14.87
N ILE A 105 -8.56 0.59 -15.06
CA ILE A 105 -9.55 -0.48 -14.84
C ILE A 105 -9.32 -1.73 -15.69
N TYR A 106 -8.71 -1.60 -16.87
CA TYR A 106 -8.36 -2.74 -17.75
C TYR A 106 -7.03 -3.41 -17.37
N ALA A 107 -6.22 -2.74 -16.55
CA ALA A 107 -4.97 -3.24 -15.99
C ALA A 107 -4.80 -2.72 -14.55
N PRO A 108 -5.64 -3.18 -13.60
CA PRO A 108 -5.84 -2.53 -12.30
C PRO A 108 -4.74 -2.92 -11.32
N TYR A 109 -3.49 -2.59 -11.67
CA TYR A 109 -2.34 -2.90 -10.85
C TYR A 109 -2.14 -1.87 -9.75
N GLN A 110 -1.72 -2.35 -8.59
CA GLN A 110 -1.29 -1.53 -7.47
C GLN A 110 0.00 -2.12 -6.89
N ILE A 111 0.82 -1.27 -6.24
CA ILE A 111 1.94 -1.76 -5.45
C ILE A 111 1.45 -2.07 -4.04
N ASN A 112 1.74 -3.28 -3.58
CA ASN A 112 1.61 -3.63 -2.17
C ASN A 112 2.91 -3.24 -1.46
N LEU A 113 2.84 -2.23 -0.60
CA LEU A 113 3.93 -1.75 0.24
C LEU A 113 3.89 -2.53 1.57
N ASN A 114 4.82 -3.46 1.71
CA ASN A 114 4.94 -4.33 2.88
C ASN A 114 6.40 -4.50 3.31
N GLU A 115 6.60 -5.08 4.47
CA GLU A 115 7.89 -5.52 4.99
C GLU A 115 7.88 -7.00 5.38
N THR A 116 9.07 -7.59 5.42
CA THR A 116 9.34 -8.94 5.91
C THR A 116 10.54 -8.94 6.85
N GLY A 117 10.73 -10.01 7.61
CA GLY A 117 11.79 -10.11 8.61
C GLY A 117 11.45 -9.36 9.90
N GLY A 118 12.46 -8.76 10.52
CA GLY A 118 12.34 -8.12 11.83
C GLY A 118 12.22 -9.11 13.00
N VAL A 119 11.99 -8.58 14.19
CA VAL A 119 11.84 -9.33 15.44
C VAL A 119 10.36 -9.31 15.83
N PRO A 120 9.72 -10.49 16.02
CA PRO A 120 8.32 -10.53 16.42
C PRO A 120 8.15 -10.01 17.84
N PHE A 121 7.15 -9.16 18.05
CA PHE A 121 6.70 -8.72 19.37
C PHE A 121 5.17 -8.78 19.47
N SER A 122 4.68 -8.88 20.69
CA SER A 122 3.24 -8.96 20.99
C SER A 122 2.72 -7.59 21.38
N THR A 123 1.72 -7.10 20.67
CA THR A 123 1.04 -5.83 21.00
C THR A 123 -0.44 -6.09 21.33
N PRO A 124 -1.02 -5.42 22.34
CA PRO A 124 -2.44 -5.48 22.60
C PRO A 124 -3.24 -4.81 21.47
N PHE A 125 -4.22 -5.51 20.89
CA PHE A 125 -5.12 -4.95 19.89
C PHE A 125 -6.57 -5.38 20.12
N GLY A 126 -7.37 -4.48 20.71
CA GLY A 126 -8.73 -4.80 21.15
C GLY A 126 -8.72 -5.75 22.35
N TYR A 127 -9.33 -6.92 22.20
CA TYR A 127 -9.41 -7.95 23.26
C TYR A 127 -8.34 -9.05 23.11
N GLU A 128 -7.51 -8.98 22.08
CA GLU A 128 -6.52 -10.01 21.75
C GLU A 128 -5.13 -9.39 21.60
N ASN A 129 -4.10 -10.19 21.83
CA ASN A 129 -2.74 -9.81 21.48
C ASN A 129 -2.44 -10.25 20.04
N VAL A 130 -1.82 -9.38 19.27
CA VAL A 130 -1.39 -9.68 17.89
C VAL A 130 0.13 -9.60 17.79
N THR A 131 0.68 -10.36 16.84
CA THR A 131 2.11 -10.35 16.55
C THR A 131 2.41 -9.29 15.49
N GLU A 132 3.28 -8.36 15.83
CA GLU A 132 3.90 -7.40 14.93
C GLU A 132 5.40 -7.67 14.85
N TYR A 133 6.10 -6.96 13.97
CA TYR A 133 7.54 -7.12 13.75
C TYR A 133 8.22 -5.76 13.84
N GLU A 134 9.31 -5.66 14.58
CA GLU A 134 10.10 -4.44 14.73
C GLU A 134 11.60 -4.70 14.62
N GLY A 135 12.38 -3.62 14.57
CA GLY A 135 13.81 -3.68 14.81
C GLY A 135 14.64 -4.25 13.66
N PRO A 136 15.88 -4.70 13.95
CA PRO A 136 16.84 -5.10 12.91
C PRO A 136 16.34 -6.27 12.06
N GLY A 137 16.63 -6.21 10.77
CA GLY A 137 16.32 -7.27 9.82
C GLY A 137 14.99 -7.13 9.10
N SER A 138 14.18 -6.12 9.41
CA SER A 138 13.04 -5.69 8.57
C SER A 138 13.55 -5.25 7.20
N ARG A 139 12.86 -5.69 6.15
CA ARG A 139 13.23 -5.48 4.74
C ARG A 139 11.98 -5.22 3.91
N ASN A 140 12.10 -4.33 2.93
CA ASN A 140 11.02 -4.06 1.98
C ASN A 140 10.63 -5.33 1.21
N ASP A 141 9.33 -5.59 1.10
CA ASP A 141 8.75 -6.67 0.31
C ASP A 141 7.66 -6.11 -0.61
N PHE A 142 8.10 -5.26 -1.55
CA PHE A 142 7.20 -4.57 -2.46
C PHE A 142 6.81 -5.47 -3.63
N THR A 143 5.51 -5.66 -3.81
CA THR A 143 4.97 -6.56 -4.83
C THR A 143 3.97 -5.85 -5.73
N LEU A 144 3.95 -6.22 -7.01
CA LEU A 144 2.88 -5.80 -7.93
C LEU A 144 1.71 -6.75 -7.77
N VAL A 145 0.53 -6.21 -7.48
CA VAL A 145 -0.67 -7.03 -7.31
C VAL A 145 -1.82 -6.47 -8.15
N SER A 146 -2.69 -7.35 -8.62
CA SER A 146 -3.94 -6.90 -9.24
C SER A 146 -4.90 -6.47 -8.13
N ALA A 147 -5.22 -5.18 -8.09
CA ALA A 147 -6.18 -4.60 -7.16
C ALA A 147 -7.56 -5.29 -7.28
N TYR A 148 -7.89 -5.79 -8.48
CA TYR A 148 -9.17 -6.46 -8.71
C TYR A 148 -9.27 -7.81 -7.98
N THR A 149 -8.23 -8.63 -8.08
CA THR A 149 -8.20 -9.97 -7.46
C THR A 149 -7.62 -9.98 -6.05
N TRP A 150 -7.06 -8.87 -5.58
CA TRP A 150 -6.45 -8.73 -4.26
C TRP A 150 -7.40 -9.16 -3.14
N GLU A 151 -6.87 -9.81 -2.09
CA GLU A 151 -7.63 -10.24 -0.91
C GLU A 151 -8.97 -10.91 -1.22
N GLY A 152 -8.90 -12.00 -1.99
CA GLY A 152 -10.06 -12.80 -2.33
C GLY A 152 -11.08 -12.04 -3.19
N GLY A 153 -10.60 -11.19 -4.10
CA GLY A 153 -11.48 -10.51 -5.04
C GLY A 153 -12.09 -9.20 -4.53
N ARG A 154 -11.29 -8.37 -3.85
CA ARG A 154 -11.69 -7.06 -3.35
C ARG A 154 -12.31 -6.17 -4.43
N GLY A 155 -11.82 -6.22 -5.67
CA GLY A 155 -12.43 -5.51 -6.80
C GLY A 155 -13.88 -5.91 -7.05
N PHE A 156 -14.21 -7.21 -7.03
CA PHE A 156 -15.59 -7.68 -7.17
C PHE A 156 -16.51 -7.16 -6.06
N ARG A 157 -15.99 -7.08 -4.83
CA ARG A 157 -16.76 -6.50 -3.71
C ARG A 157 -16.98 -5.01 -3.91
N CYS A 158 -16.01 -4.29 -4.46
CA CYS A 158 -16.19 -2.90 -4.82
C CYS A 158 -17.21 -2.70 -5.96
N ASP A 159 -17.27 -3.58 -6.95
CA ASP A 159 -18.33 -3.54 -7.97
C ASP A 159 -19.71 -3.77 -7.33
N PHE A 160 -19.81 -4.71 -6.39
CA PHE A 160 -21.02 -4.95 -5.61
C PHE A 160 -21.44 -3.70 -4.84
N TRP A 161 -20.54 -3.08 -4.06
CA TRP A 161 -20.83 -1.86 -3.32
C TRP A 161 -21.30 -0.72 -4.23
N ARG A 162 -20.65 -0.54 -5.38
CA ARG A 162 -21.03 0.47 -6.38
C ARG A 162 -22.45 0.22 -6.91
N SER A 163 -22.83 -1.05 -7.11
CA SER A 163 -24.14 -1.43 -7.66
C SER A 163 -25.31 -1.16 -6.72
N ILE A 164 -25.08 -1.15 -5.40
CA ILE A 164 -26.12 -0.94 -4.38
C ILE A 164 -26.05 0.43 -3.70
N ALA A 165 -25.06 1.26 -4.04
CA ALA A 165 -24.80 2.54 -3.38
C ALA A 165 -26.02 3.49 -3.38
N VAL A 166 -26.88 3.42 -4.41
CA VAL A 166 -28.10 4.25 -4.49
C VAL A 166 -29.25 3.75 -3.61
N THR A 167 -29.15 2.54 -3.07
CA THR A 167 -30.21 1.88 -2.29
C THR A 167 -29.90 1.83 -0.79
N VAL A 168 -28.62 1.80 -0.43
CA VAL A 168 -28.17 1.78 0.97
C VAL A 168 -28.12 3.22 1.49
N PRO A 169 -28.89 3.58 2.55
CA PRO A 169 -28.71 4.86 3.22
C PRO A 169 -27.34 4.89 3.92
N GLU A 170 -26.57 5.95 3.69
CA GLU A 170 -25.30 6.21 4.37
C GLU A 170 -25.47 7.15 5.57
#